data_AF-A0A6L3X3W4-F1
#
_entry.id   AF-A0A6L3X3W4-F1
#
_cell.length_a   1.000
_cell.length_b   1.000
_cell.length_c   1.000
_cell.angle_alpha   90.00
_cell.angle_beta   90.00
_cell.angle_gamma   90.00
#
_symmetry.space_group_name_H-M   'P 1'
#
loop_
_entity.id
_entity.type
_entity.pdbx_description
1 polymer ?
#
loop_
_entity_poly.entity_id
_entity_poly.type
_entity_poly.pdbx_seq_one_letter_code
_entity_poly.pdbx_strand_id
1 'polypeptide(L)' 'MRYLSKDERREEILQAAMRVALTEGFAAMTVRRIATEAGVATGQVHHHFASAGELKSLAFVRLIRDLLGA' A
#
# COMPACT_ATOMS: atom_id res chain seq x y z
N MET A 1 -2.05 -21.84 3.39
CA MET A 1 -1.67 -20.58 2.73
C MET A 1 -2.55 -20.39 1.52
N ARG A 2 -3.35 -19.32 1.47
CA ARG A 2 -4.17 -18.99 0.29
C ARG A 2 -3.24 -18.36 -0.75
N TYR A 3 -3.15 -18.94 -1.94
CA TYR A 3 -2.46 -18.30 -3.05
C TYR A 3 -3.31 -17.10 -3.45
N LEU A 4 -2.81 -15.89 -3.20
CA LEU A 4 -3.41 -14.68 -3.75
C LEU A 4 -2.93 -14.53 -5.18
N SER A 5 -3.86 -14.15 -6.05
CA SER A 5 -3.52 -13.63 -7.37
C SER A 5 -2.61 -12.41 -7.23
N LYS A 6 -1.87 -12.10 -8.31
CA LYS A 6 -0.98 -10.94 -8.35
C LYS A 6 -1.73 -9.63 -8.03
N ASP A 7 -2.99 -9.54 -8.45
CA ASP A 7 -3.82 -8.37 -8.27
C ASP A 7 -4.35 -8.25 -6.84
N GLU A 8 -4.79 -9.35 -6.21
CA GLU A 8 -5.19 -9.36 -4.80
C GLU A 8 -4.02 -8.94 -3.90
N ARG A 9 -2.80 -9.42 -4.18
CA ARG A 9 -1.61 -9.04 -3.40
C ARG A 9 -1.26 -7.56 -3.58
N ARG A 10 -1.37 -7.05 -4.80
CA ARG A 10 -1.15 -5.62 -5.08
C ARG A 10 -2.15 -4.77 -4.29
N GLU A 11 -3.41 -5.20 -4.24
CA GLU A 11 -4.47 -4.51 -3.50
C GLU A 11 -4.22 -4.52 -1.98
N GLU A 12 -3.84 -5.65 -1.39
CA GLU A 12 -3.51 -5.72 0.05
C GLU A 12 -2.40 -4.75 0.45
N ILE A 13 -1.35 -4.63 -0.38
CA ILE A 13 -0.24 -3.71 -0.14
C ILE A 13 -0.73 -2.25 -0.25
N LEU A 14 -1.60 -1.95 -1.21
CA LEU A 14 -2.19 -0.62 -1.35
C LEU A 14 -3.05 -0.25 -0.14
N GLN A 15 -3.90 -1.17 0.32
CA GLN A 15 -4.72 -1.00 1.52
C GLN A 15 -3.87 -0.81 2.78
N ALA A 16 -2.78 -1.56 2.92
CA ALA A 16 -1.82 -1.36 4.00
C ALA A 16 -1.17 0.03 3.95
N ALA A 17 -0.79 0.50 2.76
CA ALA A 17 -0.26 1.84 2.58
C ALA A 17 -1.28 2.92 2.98
N MET A 18 -2.54 2.75 2.61
CA MET A 18 -3.63 3.65 3.01
C MET A 18 -3.82 3.68 4.53
N ARG A 19 -3.77 2.51 5.20
CA ARG A 19 -3.84 2.45 6.67
C ARG A 19 -2.70 3.22 7.32
N VAL A 20 -1.46 2.98 6.91
CA VAL A 20 -0.28 3.73 7.43
C VAL A 20 -0.45 5.24 7.21
N ALA A 21 -0.94 5.66 6.04
CA ALA A 21 -1.15 7.07 5.76
C ALA A 21 -2.18 7.71 6.70
N LEU A 22 -3.28 7.01 6.99
CA LEU A 22 -4.36 7.51 7.86
C LEU A 22 -4.00 7.48 9.35
N THR A 23 -3.21 6.50 9.80
CA THR A 23 -2.89 6.32 11.23
C THR A 23 -1.58 6.99 11.64
N GLU A 24 -0.57 7.00 10.76
CA GLU A 24 0.80 7.43 11.07
C GLU A 24 1.27 8.61 10.18
N GLY A 25 0.49 8.97 9.16
CA GLY A 25 0.82 10.06 8.23
C GLY A 25 1.80 9.68 7.11
N PHE A 26 1.98 10.58 6.13
CA PHE A 26 2.78 10.34 4.92
C PHE A 26 4.28 10.13 5.19
N ALA A 27 4.81 10.71 6.27
CA ALA A 27 6.20 10.54 6.66
C ALA A 27 6.52 9.07 7.03
N ALA A 28 5.55 8.37 7.62
CA ALA A 28 5.69 6.98 8.04
C ALA A 28 5.57 5.96 6.90
N MET A 29 5.12 6.39 5.70
CA MET A 29 4.92 5.54 4.52
C MET A 29 6.23 5.08 3.88
N THR A 30 7.05 4.33 4.60
CA THR A 30 8.23 3.67 4.07
C THR A 30 7.85 2.29 3.54
N VAL A 31 8.59 1.78 2.54
CA VAL A 31 8.36 0.44 1.98
C VAL A 31 8.38 -0.62 3.07
N ARG A 32 9.33 -0.52 4.02
CA ARG A 32 9.42 -1.42 5.16
C ARG A 32 8.19 -1.35 6.05
N ARG A 33 7.74 -0.15 6.43
CA ARG A 33 6.57 0.02 7.30
C ARG A 33 5.31 -0.55 6.64
N ILE A 34 5.11 -0.25 5.36
CA ILE A 34 3.96 -0.76 4.59
C ILE A 34 4.02 -2.28 4.44
N ALA A 35 5.19 -2.85 4.15
CA ALA A 35 5.36 -4.30 4.06
C ALA A 35 5.02 -4.99 5.39
N THR A 36 5.45 -4.41 6.52
CA THR A 36 5.08 -4.88 7.86
C THR A 36 3.56 -4.79 8.09
N GLU A 37 2.93 -3.68 7.70
CA GLU A 37 1.46 -3.52 7.81
C GLU A 37 0.68 -4.49 6.92
N ALA A 38 1.21 -4.84 5.75
CA ALA A 38 0.63 -5.82 4.83
C ALA A 38 0.94 -7.26 5.23
N GLY A 39 1.83 -7.51 6.20
CA GLY A 39 2.28 -8.85 6.54
C GLY A 39 3.08 -9.54 5.41
N VAL A 40 3.81 -8.76 4.60
CA VAL A 40 4.59 -9.26 3.46
C VAL A 40 6.07 -8.92 3.58
N ALA A 41 6.92 -9.62 2.84
CA ALA A 41 8.32 -9.24 2.69
C ALA A 41 8.46 -7.95 1.86
N THR A 42 9.44 -7.10 2.18
CA THR A 42 9.73 -5.86 1.44
C THR A 42 9.92 -6.10 -0.06
N GLY A 43 10.52 -7.23 -0.45
CA GLY A 43 10.71 -7.62 -1.85
C GLY A 43 9.39 -7.80 -2.62
N GLN A 44 8.31 -8.21 -1.95
CA GLN A 44 6.99 -8.29 -2.58
C GLN A 44 6.47 -6.90 -2.94
N VAL A 45 6.73 -5.88 -2.13
CA VAL A 45 6.31 -4.51 -2.47
C VAL A 45 7.02 -4.03 -3.74
N HIS A 46 8.33 -4.28 -3.86
CA HIS A 46 9.08 -3.96 -5.08
C HIS A 46 8.67 -4.79 -6.30
N HIS A 47 8.16 -6.00 -6.10
CA HIS A 47 7.60 -6.81 -7.19
C HIS A 47 6.28 -6.25 -7.73
N HIS A 48 5.48 -5.61 -6.87
CA HIS A 48 4.17 -5.07 -7.25
C HIS A 48 4.21 -3.59 -7.62
N PHE A 49 5.11 -2.78 -7.08
CA PHE A 49 5.19 -1.33 -7.33
C PHE A 49 6.60 -0.94 -7.77
N ALA A 50 6.70 -0.12 -8.82
CA ALA A 50 7.98 0.30 -9.37
C ALA A 50 8.75 1.22 -8.42
N SER A 51 8.05 1.96 -7.56
CA SER A 51 8.68 2.79 -6.53
C SER A 51 7.79 3.04 -5.31
N ALA A 52 8.42 3.44 -4.20
CA ALA A 52 7.70 3.94 -3.03
C ALA A 52 6.87 5.19 -3.36
N GLY A 53 7.34 6.02 -4.29
CA GLY A 53 6.61 7.21 -4.76
C GLY A 53 5.32 6.82 -5.49
N GLU A 54 5.38 5.85 -6.40
CA GLU A 54 4.19 5.31 -7.09
C GLU A 54 3.16 4.81 -6.07
N LEU A 55 3.59 4.00 -5.11
CA LEU A 55 2.71 3.46 -4.08
C LEU A 55 2.05 4.56 -3.24
N LYS A 56 2.82 5.57 -2.82
CA LYS A 56 2.28 6.72 -2.08
C LYS A 56 1.25 7.51 -2.89
N SER A 57 1.56 7.79 -4.15
CA SER A 57 0.66 8.52 -5.04
C SER A 57 -0.65 7.76 -5.28
N LEU A 58 -0.57 6.44 -5.51
CA LEU A 58 -1.75 5.60 -5.67
C LEU A 58 -2.60 5.56 -4.39
N ALA A 59 -1.96 5.38 -3.23
CA ALA A 59 -2.65 5.39 -1.95
C ALA A 59 -3.35 6.73 -1.69
N PHE A 60 -2.67 7.85 -1.98
CA PHE A 60 -3.25 9.19 -1.86
C PHE A 60 -4.47 9.37 -2.78
N VAL A 61 -4.33 9.03 -4.06
CA VAL A 61 -5.43 9.11 -5.03
C VAL A 61 -6.62 8.26 -4.59
N ARG A 62 -6.38 7.06 -4.05
CA ARG A 62 -7.45 6.19 -3.56
C ARG A 62 -8.14 6.78 -2.33
N LEU A 63 -7.39 7.25 -1.34
CA LEU A 63 -7.92 7.92 -0.15
C LEU A 63 -8.78 9.13 -0.49
N ILE A 64 -8.34 9.95 -1.44
CA ILE A 64 -9.11 11.12 -1.87
C ILE A 64 -10.41 10.70 -2.56
N ARG A 65 -10.41 9.64 -3.40
CA ARG A 65 -11.66 9.12 -3.99
C ARG A 65 -12.63 8.63 -2.93
N ASP A 66 -12.13 7.84 -1.97
CA ASP A 66 -12.94 7.29 -0.89
C ASP A 66 -13.52 8.41 -0.01
N LEU A 67 -12.75 9.46 0.26
CA LEU A 67 -13.19 10.65 1.00
C LEU A 67 -14.25 11.45 0.23
N LEU A 68 -14.10 11.58 -1.08
CA LEU A 68 -15.02 12.31 -1.94
C LEU A 68 -16.31 11.51 -2.23
N GLY A 69 -16.41 10.25 -1.77
CA GLY A 69 -17.58 9.39 -1.98
C GLY A 69 -17.81 9.04 -3.46
N ALA A 70 -16.75 9.06 -4.28
CA ALA A 70 -16.79 8.84 -5.72
C ALA A 70 -16.35 7.43 -6.12
#